data_AF-A0A383DS20-F1
#
_entry.id   AF-A0A383DS20-F1
#
_cell.length_a   1.000
_cell.length_b   1.000
_cell.length_c   1.000
_cell.angle_alpha   90.00
_cell.angle_beta   90.00
_cell.angle_gamma   90.00
#
_symmetry.space_group_name_H-M   'P 1'
#
loop_
_entity.id
_entity.type
_entity.pdbx_description
1 polymer ?
#
loop_
_entity_poly.entity_id
_entity_poly.type
_entity_poly.pdbx_seq_one_letter_code
_entity_poly.pdbx_strand_id
1 'polypeptide(L)'
;KKKEGVKKFECNYCNKSYKQKCHLTRHLKTCKIKKEKEEIKRLKILNLEIELFKLKKEANISNKSNTTTNNISNNTNNNNSTNSTNNTNSNNTVNINNNIILNDYGKENIDFLKDQKYKKLISGILKHGINGMQKYISYKYCNPNQPENMTIKYTNQRSNKLKVRKNNKWKTRNKRDVLEELYDRDKNVEEVLNVYEHVNDLDETEQMDKIQISFLNMVDNIYDDDEEQNDILD
;
A
#
# COMPACT_ATOMS: atom_id res chain seq x y z
N LYS A 1 44.55 42.71 -4.08
CA LYS A 1 43.14 43.17 -4.04
C LYS A 1 42.20 41.95 -3.96
N LYS A 2 41.63 41.64 -2.80
CA LYS A 2 40.63 40.56 -2.65
C LYS A 2 39.34 41.01 -3.35
N LYS A 3 38.92 40.32 -4.43
CA LYS A 3 37.64 40.58 -5.09
C LYS A 3 36.51 40.17 -4.13
N GLU A 4 35.80 41.14 -3.57
CA GLU A 4 34.54 40.89 -2.86
C GLU A 4 33.52 40.35 -3.86
N GLY A 5 33.32 39.03 -3.83
CA GLY A 5 32.35 38.36 -4.71
C GLY A 5 30.92 38.64 -4.25
N VAL A 6 30.19 39.43 -5.03
CA VAL A 6 28.77 39.76 -4.83
C VAL A 6 27.95 38.46 -4.67
N LYS A 7 27.31 38.28 -3.51
CA LYS A 7 26.40 37.15 -3.24
C LYS A 7 25.05 37.43 -3.90
N LYS A 8 24.86 36.97 -5.14
CA LYS A 8 23.66 37.29 -5.95
C LYS A 8 22.44 36.40 -5.69
N PHE A 9 22.58 35.26 -4.99
CA PHE A 9 21.52 34.24 -4.90
C PHE A 9 21.08 34.01 -3.46
N GLU A 10 19.88 34.47 -3.10
CA GLU A 10 19.36 34.41 -1.73
C GLU A 10 18.27 33.34 -1.56
N CYS A 11 18.23 32.74 -0.37
CA CYS A 11 17.18 31.81 0.01
C CYS A 11 15.97 32.55 0.59
N ASN A 12 14.83 32.47 -0.09
CA ASN A 12 13.56 33.10 0.33
C ASN A 12 12.98 32.58 1.67
N TYR A 13 13.58 31.54 2.26
CA TYR A 13 13.10 30.94 3.51
C TYR A 13 13.93 31.35 4.73
N CYS A 14 15.24 31.51 4.57
CA CYS A 14 16.17 31.76 5.68
C CYS A 14 17.15 32.90 5.42
N ASN A 15 16.98 33.63 4.31
CA ASN A 15 17.75 34.80 3.90
C ASN A 15 19.27 34.56 3.79
N LYS A 16 19.69 33.30 3.68
CA LYS A 16 21.09 32.95 3.41
C LYS A 16 21.42 33.23 1.95
N SER A 17 22.47 34.00 1.71
CA SER A 17 22.94 34.36 0.36
C SER A 17 24.17 33.54 -0.07
N TYR A 18 24.18 33.16 -1.34
CA TYR A 18 25.19 32.33 -1.99
C TYR A 18 25.78 33.05 -3.21
N LYS A 19 27.03 32.72 -3.53
CA LYS A 19 27.73 33.26 -4.71
C LYS A 19 27.27 32.63 -6.02
N GLN A 20 26.79 31.38 -5.98
CA GLN A 20 26.41 30.59 -7.16
C GLN A 20 25.03 29.95 -6.98
N LYS A 21 24.28 29.82 -8.08
CA LYS A 21 22.93 29.23 -8.09
C LYS A 21 22.91 27.78 -7.63
N CYS A 22 23.89 26.97 -8.02
CA CYS A 22 24.00 25.56 -7.61
C CYS A 22 24.03 25.37 -6.08
N HIS A 23 24.72 26.26 -5.36
CA HIS A 23 24.79 26.24 -3.90
C HIS A 23 23.46 26.62 -3.25
N LEU A 24 22.73 27.59 -3.83
CA LEU A 24 21.36 27.89 -3.42
C LEU A 24 20.45 26.68 -3.65
N THR A 25 20.51 26.04 -4.82
CA THR A 25 19.71 24.84 -5.13
C THR A 25 19.99 23.71 -4.15
N ARG A 26 21.27 23.43 -3.84
CA ARG A 26 21.66 22.42 -2.83
C ARG A 26 21.12 22.78 -1.44
N HIS A 27 21.23 24.05 -1.05
CA HIS A 27 20.69 24.52 0.22
C HIS A 27 19.16 24.39 0.29
N LEU A 28 18.42 24.66 -0.79
CA LEU A 28 16.96 24.53 -0.81
C LEU A 28 16.47 23.09 -0.59
N LYS A 29 17.32 22.08 -0.77
CA LYS A 29 17.03 20.67 -0.42
C LYS A 29 17.19 20.40 1.09
N THR A 30 18.07 21.15 1.78
CA THR A 30 18.41 20.93 3.20
C THR A 30 18.03 22.09 4.13
N CYS A 31 17.40 23.14 3.61
CA CYS A 31 17.03 24.33 4.37
C CYS A 31 16.02 23.99 5.49
N LYS A 32 16.45 24.13 6.75
CA LYS A 32 15.62 23.83 7.93
C LYS A 32 14.34 24.66 7.98
N ILE A 33 14.42 25.98 7.76
CA ILE A 33 13.26 26.88 7.79
C ILE A 33 12.26 26.58 6.67
N LYS A 34 12.76 26.16 5.49
CA LYS A 34 11.89 25.68 4.41
C LYS A 34 11.13 24.43 4.82
N LYS A 35 11.83 23.44 5.40
CA LYS A 35 11.21 22.19 5.86
C LYS A 35 10.14 22.45 6.93
N GLU A 36 10.43 23.32 7.88
CA GLU A 36 9.48 23.70 8.93
C GLU A 36 8.23 24.41 8.37
N LYS A 37 8.41 25.35 7.44
CA LYS A 37 7.26 26.02 6.76
C LYS A 37 6.43 25.04 5.93
N GLU A 38 7.05 24.10 5.22
CA GLU A 38 6.33 23.06 4.47
C GLU A 38 5.58 22.11 5.41
N GLU A 39 6.14 21.78 6.56
CA GLU A 39 5.48 20.94 7.56
C GLU A 39 4.26 21.65 8.18
N ILE A 40 4.40 22.94 8.53
CA ILE A 40 3.26 23.76 8.98
C ILE A 40 2.17 23.82 7.90
N LYS A 41 2.55 23.95 6.62
CA LYS A 41 1.60 23.97 5.50
C LYS A 41 0.87 22.62 5.37
N ARG A 42 1.59 21.50 5.50
CA ARG A 42 1.02 20.15 5.49
C ARG A 42 0.03 19.94 6.64
N LEU A 43 0.39 20.35 7.86
CA LEU A 43 -0.48 20.26 9.03
C LEU A 43 -1.76 21.08 8.84
N LYS A 44 -1.67 22.28 8.24
CA LYS A 44 -2.85 23.09 7.90
C LYS A 44 -3.76 22.41 6.87
N ILE A 45 -3.19 21.82 5.83
CA ILE A 45 -3.95 21.08 4.81
C ILE A 45 -4.66 19.87 5.46
N LEU A 46 -3.95 19.11 6.28
CA LEU A 46 -4.52 17.95 6.97
C LEU A 46 -5.69 18.35 7.88
N ASN A 47 -5.57 19.45 8.61
CA ASN A 47 -6.67 19.95 9.45
C ASN A 47 -7.91 20.34 8.62
N LEU A 48 -7.73 21.01 7.47
CA LEU A 48 -8.82 21.35 6.56
C LEU A 48 -9.51 20.10 5.97
N GLU A 49 -8.74 19.07 5.63
CA GLU A 49 -9.28 17.80 5.13
C GLU A 49 -10.12 17.08 6.18
N ILE A 50 -9.67 17.08 7.45
CA ILE A 50 -10.42 16.51 8.58
C ILE A 50 -11.74 17.27 8.78
N GLU A 51 -11.72 18.59 8.69
CA GLU A 51 -12.92 19.43 8.84
C GLU A 51 -13.93 19.18 7.71
N LEU A 52 -13.47 19.12 6.46
CA LEU A 52 -14.29 18.75 5.31
C LEU A 52 -14.92 17.36 5.46
N PHE A 53 -14.19 16.41 6.03
CA PHE A 53 -14.71 15.07 6.27
C PHE A 53 -15.85 15.06 7.30
N LYS A 54 -15.74 15.86 8.36
CA LYS A 54 -16.80 16.01 9.37
C LYS A 54 -18.08 16.59 8.77
N LEU A 55 -17.95 17.68 8.01
CA LEU A 55 -19.08 18.33 7.33
C LEU A 55 -19.80 17.39 6.36
N LYS A 56 -19.05 16.59 5.59
CA LYS A 56 -19.64 15.59 4.67
C LYS A 56 -20.42 14.50 5.40
N LYS A 57 -19.94 14.07 6.58
CA LYS A 57 -20.63 13.06 7.39
C LYS A 57 -21.95 13.60 7.95
N GLU A 58 -21.96 14.85 8.39
CA GLU A 58 -23.15 15.53 8.89
C GLU A 58 -24.20 15.71 7.79
N ALA A 59 -23.79 16.10 6.58
CA ALA A 59 -24.70 16.25 5.43
C ALA A 59 -25.35 14.92 4.97
N ASN A 60 -24.65 13.79 5.08
CA ASN A 60 -25.17 12.47 4.67
C ASN A 60 -26.22 11.90 5.65
N ILE A 61 -26.24 12.35 6.90
CA ILE A 61 -27.22 11.89 7.90
C ILE A 61 -28.61 12.51 7.66
N SER A 62 -28.68 13.67 7.01
CA SER A 62 -29.95 14.36 6.69
C SER A 62 -30.72 13.73 5.50
N ASN A 63 -30.08 12.92 4.66
CA ASN A 63 -30.68 12.39 3.42
C ASN A 63 -31.24 10.96 3.53
N LYS A 64 -31.15 10.31 4.69
CA LYS A 64 -31.57 8.90 4.85
C LYS A 64 -33.03 8.72 5.32
N SER A 65 -33.78 9.82 5.51
CA SER A 65 -35.19 9.80 5.95
C SER A 65 -36.20 9.53 4.84
N ASN A 66 -35.81 9.58 3.56
CA ASN A 66 -36.76 9.59 2.43
C ASN A 66 -36.46 8.52 1.36
N THR A 67 -36.49 7.23 1.68
CA THR A 67 -36.78 6.18 0.67
C THR A 67 -37.34 4.92 1.35
N THR A 68 -38.60 5.00 1.77
CA THR A 68 -39.49 3.83 1.75
C THR A 68 -40.34 3.96 0.48
N THR A 69 -40.75 2.81 -0.05
CA THR A 69 -41.84 2.55 -1.01
C THR A 69 -41.47 2.39 -2.51
N ASN A 70 -41.91 1.23 -3.01
CA ASN A 70 -42.25 0.87 -4.40
C ASN A 70 -41.14 0.36 -5.32
N ASN A 71 -41.06 -0.97 -5.50
CA ASN A 71 -41.72 -1.58 -6.66
C ASN A 71 -41.89 -3.10 -6.51
N ILE A 72 -43.08 -3.52 -6.93
CA ILE A 72 -43.71 -4.84 -6.88
C ILE A 72 -43.45 -5.61 -8.19
N SER A 73 -43.41 -6.95 -8.06
CA SER A 73 -43.74 -8.00 -9.05
C SER A 73 -42.75 -8.35 -10.18
N ASN A 74 -42.32 -9.63 -10.19
CA ASN A 74 -43.02 -10.70 -10.94
C ASN A 74 -42.52 -12.11 -10.56
N ASN A 75 -43.47 -12.98 -10.19
CA ASN A 75 -43.66 -14.43 -10.49
C ASN A 75 -42.47 -15.44 -10.36
N THR A 76 -42.56 -16.69 -9.88
CA THR A 76 -43.66 -17.66 -9.68
C THR A 76 -43.11 -18.82 -8.81
N ASN A 77 -43.85 -19.34 -7.82
CA ASN A 77 -44.29 -20.75 -7.74
C ASN A 77 -44.80 -21.15 -6.35
N ASN A 78 -46.01 -21.71 -6.41
CA ASN A 78 -46.85 -22.30 -5.37
C ASN A 78 -46.14 -23.24 -4.40
N ASN A 79 -46.54 -23.19 -3.12
CA ASN A 79 -47.35 -24.26 -2.52
C ASN A 79 -48.05 -23.77 -1.25
N ASN A 80 -49.37 -23.99 -1.19
CA ASN A 80 -50.21 -23.77 -0.03
C ASN A 80 -49.85 -24.76 1.10
N SER A 81 -49.65 -24.26 2.31
CA SER A 81 -50.01 -25.00 3.51
C SER A 81 -50.29 -24.02 4.66
N THR A 82 -51.56 -23.92 5.02
CA THR A 82 -52.02 -23.31 6.25
C THR A 82 -51.53 -24.14 7.44
N ASN A 83 -50.81 -23.53 8.39
CA ASN A 83 -51.06 -23.75 9.82
C ASN A 83 -50.17 -22.88 10.73
N SER A 84 -50.87 -22.18 11.63
CA SER A 84 -50.51 -21.91 13.02
C SER A 84 -49.12 -21.37 13.34
N THR A 85 -49.08 -20.06 13.64
CA THR A 85 -47.95 -19.36 14.23
C THR A 85 -47.71 -19.82 15.67
N ASN A 86 -46.94 -20.89 15.86
CA ASN A 86 -46.30 -21.21 17.14
C ASN A 86 -44.92 -20.56 17.16
N ASN A 87 -44.84 -19.39 17.79
CA ASN A 87 -43.62 -18.65 18.02
C ASN A 87 -42.74 -19.43 19.03
N THR A 88 -41.86 -20.30 18.54
CA THR A 88 -40.80 -20.92 19.33
C THR A 88 -39.52 -20.15 19.09
N ASN A 89 -39.16 -19.32 20.06
CA ASN A 89 -37.89 -18.61 20.11
C ASN A 89 -36.76 -19.63 20.32
N SER A 90 -36.29 -20.23 19.23
CA SER A 90 -35.12 -21.10 19.22
C SER A 90 -33.90 -20.21 19.00
N ASN A 91 -33.13 -20.00 20.08
CA ASN A 91 -31.78 -19.45 20.01
C ASN A 91 -30.88 -20.45 19.29
N ASN A 92 -31.03 -20.62 17.97
CA ASN A 92 -30.11 -21.40 17.17
C ASN A 92 -28.80 -20.62 17.09
N THR A 93 -27.85 -21.02 17.94
CA THR A 93 -26.44 -20.66 17.76
C THR A 93 -25.97 -21.33 16.49
N VAL A 94 -25.97 -20.60 15.38
CA VAL A 94 -25.39 -21.04 14.12
C VAL A 94 -23.88 -21.14 14.34
N ASN A 95 -23.38 -22.35 14.59
CA ASN A 95 -21.95 -22.60 14.69
C ASN A 95 -21.37 -22.60 13.27
N ILE A 96 -20.99 -21.42 12.78
CA ILE A 96 -20.35 -21.27 11.47
C ILE A 96 -18.91 -21.77 11.59
N ASN A 97 -18.69 -23.03 11.21
CA ASN A 97 -17.36 -23.64 11.19
C ASN A 97 -16.63 -23.22 9.91
N ASN A 98 -16.01 -22.03 9.91
CA ASN A 98 -15.22 -21.53 8.77
C ASN A 98 -13.89 -22.29 8.66
N ASN A 99 -13.82 -23.27 7.76
CA ASN A 99 -12.57 -23.95 7.43
C ASN A 99 -11.73 -23.06 6.49
N ILE A 100 -10.71 -22.39 7.02
CA ILE A 100 -9.81 -21.53 6.22
C ILE A 100 -8.80 -22.40 5.49
N ILE A 101 -8.90 -22.45 4.17
CA ILE A 101 -7.89 -23.09 3.31
C ILE A 101 -6.72 -22.12 3.18
N LEU A 102 -5.53 -22.56 3.63
CA LEU A 102 -4.31 -21.75 3.55
C LEU A 102 -3.66 -21.89 2.18
N ASN A 103 -3.14 -20.78 1.64
CA ASN A 103 -2.39 -20.77 0.40
C ASN A 103 -0.99 -21.36 0.59
N ASP A 104 -0.45 -21.89 -0.51
CA ASP A 104 0.96 -22.27 -0.58
C ASP A 104 1.82 -21.04 -0.88
N TYR A 105 3.06 -21.07 -0.42
CA TYR A 105 4.03 -20.02 -0.69
C TYR A 105 4.24 -19.83 -2.20
N GLY A 106 4.15 -18.59 -2.66
CA GLY A 106 4.21 -18.21 -4.08
C GLY A 106 2.86 -18.29 -4.81
N LYS A 107 1.78 -18.68 -4.12
CA LYS A 107 0.39 -18.74 -4.62
C LYS A 107 -0.55 -17.90 -3.75
N GLU A 108 -0.04 -16.81 -3.19
CA GLU A 108 -0.80 -15.86 -2.38
C GLU A 108 -1.92 -15.21 -3.20
N ASN A 109 -3.09 -15.03 -2.60
CA ASN A 109 -4.18 -14.30 -3.21
C ASN A 109 -3.98 -12.80 -3.01
N ILE A 110 -3.73 -12.05 -4.08
CA ILE A 110 -3.58 -10.59 -4.02
C ILE A 110 -4.78 -9.84 -4.59
N ASP A 111 -5.81 -10.53 -5.07
CA ASP A 111 -6.98 -9.89 -5.69
C ASP A 111 -7.72 -8.98 -4.72
N PHE A 112 -7.64 -9.24 -3.40
CA PHE A 112 -8.21 -8.34 -2.41
C PHE A 112 -7.64 -6.92 -2.50
N LEU A 113 -6.39 -6.74 -2.97
CA LEU A 113 -5.75 -5.43 -3.14
C LEU A 113 -6.32 -4.62 -4.30
N LYS A 114 -7.07 -5.25 -5.21
CA LYS A 114 -7.77 -4.59 -6.33
C LYS A 114 -9.03 -3.85 -5.88
N ASP A 115 -9.52 -4.08 -4.65
CA ASP A 115 -10.63 -3.33 -4.09
C ASP A 115 -10.26 -1.85 -3.92
N GLN A 116 -11.17 -0.96 -4.35
CA GLN A 116 -10.99 0.49 -4.33
C GLN A 116 -10.61 1.05 -2.95
N LYS A 117 -10.96 0.36 -1.86
CA LYS A 117 -10.54 0.75 -0.49
C LYS A 117 -9.01 0.74 -0.31
N TYR A 118 -8.27 -0.05 -1.09
CA TYR A 118 -6.81 -0.12 -1.04
C TYR A 118 -6.11 0.85 -1.97
N LYS A 119 -6.82 1.62 -2.80
CA LYS A 119 -6.22 2.61 -3.73
C LYS A 119 -5.16 3.48 -3.07
N LYS A 120 -5.47 4.07 -1.90
CA LYS A 120 -4.52 4.91 -1.14
C LYS A 120 -3.30 4.13 -0.65
N LEU A 121 -3.47 2.87 -0.26
CA LEU A 121 -2.39 2.00 0.16
C LEU A 121 -1.44 1.72 -1.01
N ILE A 122 -1.99 1.30 -2.16
CA ILE A 122 -1.22 0.94 -3.35
C ILE A 122 -0.49 2.16 -3.93
N SER A 123 -1.16 3.31 -4.08
CA SER A 123 -0.48 4.56 -4.45
C SER A 123 0.61 4.94 -3.44
N GLY A 124 0.39 4.64 -2.15
CA GLY A 124 1.37 4.83 -1.11
C GLY A 124 2.59 3.92 -1.29
N ILE A 125 2.39 2.67 -1.67
CA ILE A 125 3.46 1.71 -1.94
C ILE A 125 4.37 2.22 -3.05
N LEU A 126 3.82 2.58 -4.21
CA LEU A 126 4.63 3.08 -5.34
C LEU A 126 5.40 4.36 -4.97
N LYS A 127 4.76 5.30 -4.26
CA LYS A 127 5.40 6.56 -3.86
C LYS A 127 6.60 6.40 -2.91
N HIS A 128 6.71 5.28 -2.21
CA HIS A 128 7.77 5.03 -1.23
C HIS A 128 8.82 4.03 -1.74
N GLY A 129 8.80 3.65 -3.03
CA GLY A 129 9.82 2.81 -3.63
C GLY A 129 10.00 1.49 -2.88
N ILE A 130 11.25 1.17 -2.53
CA ILE A 130 11.62 -0.08 -1.83
C ILE A 130 10.95 -0.26 -0.47
N ASN A 131 10.73 0.82 0.28
CA ASN A 131 10.03 0.74 1.56
C ASN A 131 8.56 0.39 1.35
N GLY A 132 7.96 0.89 0.27
CA GLY A 132 6.65 0.47 -0.19
C GLY A 132 6.64 -1.00 -0.59
N MET A 133 7.68 -1.46 -1.29
CA MET A 133 7.82 -2.85 -1.71
C MET A 133 7.89 -3.81 -0.52
N GLN A 134 8.68 -3.48 0.52
CA GLN A 134 8.70 -4.25 1.78
C GLN A 134 7.32 -4.32 2.42
N LYS A 135 6.56 -3.20 2.38
CA LYS A 135 5.18 -3.18 2.86
C LYS A 135 4.29 -4.09 2.02
N TYR A 136 4.40 -4.05 0.70
CA TYR A 136 3.65 -4.94 -0.18
C TYR A 136 3.93 -6.42 0.11
N ILE A 137 5.21 -6.79 0.26
CA ILE A 137 5.62 -8.15 0.65
C ILE A 137 4.92 -8.59 1.95
N SER A 138 4.79 -7.68 2.93
CA SER A 138 4.05 -8.01 4.15
C SER A 138 2.56 -8.27 3.93
N TYR A 139 1.92 -7.52 3.01
CA TYR A 139 0.52 -7.72 2.65
C TYR A 139 0.29 -9.01 1.86
N LYS A 140 1.26 -9.37 1.02
CA LYS A 140 1.19 -10.57 0.19
C LYS A 140 1.45 -11.83 0.99
N TYR A 141 2.55 -11.90 1.75
CA TYR A 141 3.06 -13.17 2.34
C TYR A 141 2.82 -13.34 3.85
N CYS A 142 2.49 -12.27 4.59
CA CYS A 142 2.33 -12.33 6.04
C CYS A 142 1.31 -11.34 6.60
N ASN A 143 0.10 -11.34 6.01
CA ASN A 143 -0.99 -10.45 6.39
C ASN A 143 -1.99 -11.09 7.37
N PRO A 144 -2.06 -10.65 8.64
CA PRO A 144 -3.00 -11.21 9.62
C PRO A 144 -4.47 -11.02 9.25
N ASN A 145 -4.80 -10.00 8.44
CA ASN A 145 -6.16 -9.74 7.99
C ASN A 145 -6.58 -10.63 6.81
N GLN A 146 -5.62 -11.31 6.18
CA GLN A 146 -5.82 -12.30 5.11
C GLN A 146 -5.10 -13.58 5.54
N PRO A 147 -5.63 -14.31 6.54
CA PRO A 147 -4.94 -15.44 7.17
C PRO A 147 -4.55 -16.55 6.19
N GLU A 148 -5.27 -16.70 5.08
CA GLU A 148 -4.93 -17.58 3.96
C GLU A 148 -3.54 -17.31 3.37
N ASN A 149 -3.09 -16.06 3.42
CA ASN A 149 -1.81 -15.58 2.90
C ASN A 149 -0.69 -15.58 3.95
N MET A 150 -0.88 -16.19 5.13
CA MET A 150 0.18 -16.37 6.11
C MET A 150 1.12 -17.51 5.68
N THR A 151 1.86 -17.30 4.59
CA THR A 151 2.63 -18.34 3.90
C THR A 151 4.09 -18.41 4.32
N ILE A 152 4.61 -17.38 5.00
CA ILE A 152 5.99 -17.34 5.53
C ILE A 152 6.02 -17.01 7.02
N LYS A 153 6.97 -17.60 7.77
CA LYS A 153 7.26 -17.21 9.14
C LYS A 153 8.70 -17.52 9.56
N TYR A 154 9.19 -16.78 10.55
CA TYR A 154 10.44 -17.09 11.22
C TYR A 154 10.36 -18.41 12.01
N THR A 155 11.51 -19.05 12.19
CA THR A 155 11.68 -20.06 13.24
C THR A 155 11.92 -19.37 14.58
N ASN A 156 11.53 -20.01 15.68
CA ASN A 156 11.79 -19.48 17.04
C ASN A 156 13.29 -19.44 17.41
N GLN A 157 14.15 -20.03 16.59
CA GLN A 157 15.60 -20.01 16.75
C GLN A 157 16.21 -18.94 15.85
N ARG A 158 17.18 -18.18 16.37
CA ARG A 158 18.10 -17.35 15.56
C ARG A 158 18.86 -18.29 14.63
N SER A 159 18.35 -18.47 13.41
CA SER A 159 18.92 -19.36 12.42
C SER A 159 18.84 -18.72 11.05
N ASN A 160 19.70 -19.16 10.13
CA ASN A 160 19.61 -18.83 8.70
C ASN A 160 18.48 -19.62 8.01
N LYS A 161 17.44 -20.00 8.76
CA LYS A 161 16.31 -20.77 8.27
C LYS A 161 15.00 -20.08 8.63
N LEU A 162 14.01 -20.27 7.78
CA LEU A 162 12.63 -19.84 7.99
C LEU A 162 11.68 -20.94 7.55
N LYS A 163 10.37 -20.78 7.78
CA LYS A 163 9.35 -21.73 7.34
C LYS A 163 8.46 -21.09 6.28
N VAL A 164 8.25 -21.82 5.19
CA VAL A 164 7.27 -21.50 4.14
C VAL A 164 6.16 -22.54 4.13
N ARG A 165 4.96 -22.16 3.65
CA ARG A 165 3.81 -23.05 3.53
C ARG A 165 3.86 -23.82 2.20
N LYS A 166 3.69 -25.14 2.25
CA LYS A 166 3.58 -25.99 1.05
C LYS A 166 2.76 -27.24 1.35
N ASN A 167 1.76 -27.54 0.53
CA ASN A 167 0.84 -28.68 0.69
C ASN A 167 0.27 -28.76 2.11
N ASN A 168 -0.26 -27.64 2.62
CA ASN A 168 -0.82 -27.51 3.97
C ASN A 168 0.15 -27.89 5.12
N LYS A 169 1.46 -27.85 4.87
CA LYS A 169 2.53 -28.13 5.85
C LYS A 169 3.55 -26.99 5.87
N TRP A 170 4.24 -26.85 7.00
CA TRP A 170 5.37 -25.92 7.11
C TRP A 170 6.66 -26.62 6.69
N LYS A 171 7.34 -26.08 5.69
CA LYS A 171 8.65 -26.56 5.23
C LYS A 171 9.73 -25.56 5.58
N THR A 172 10.83 -26.05 6.15
CA THR A 172 11.99 -25.22 6.47
C THR A 172 12.79 -24.94 5.21
N ARG A 173 13.18 -23.69 4.99
CA ARG A 173 14.05 -23.24 3.89
C ARG A 173 15.15 -22.32 4.41
N ASN A 174 16.20 -22.12 3.62
CA ASN A 174 17.23 -21.13 3.89
C ASN A 174 16.60 -19.73 3.82
N LYS A 175 16.99 -18.85 4.76
CA LYS A 175 16.53 -17.48 4.82
C LYS A 175 17.00 -16.67 3.62
N ARG A 176 18.25 -16.85 3.18
CA ARG A 176 18.84 -16.09 2.07
C ARG A 176 18.10 -16.36 0.76
N ASP A 177 17.95 -17.63 0.38
CA ASP A 177 17.24 -18.04 -0.85
C ASP A 177 15.82 -17.46 -0.89
N VAL A 178 15.11 -17.52 0.24
CA VAL A 178 13.74 -17.01 0.30
C VAL A 178 13.71 -15.47 0.26
N LEU A 179 14.69 -14.78 0.84
CA LEU A 179 14.78 -13.34 0.69
C LEU A 179 15.07 -12.94 -0.75
N GLU A 180 15.98 -13.63 -1.43
CA GLU A 180 16.24 -13.44 -2.87
C GLU A 180 14.95 -13.64 -3.69
N GLU A 181 14.16 -14.69 -3.42
CA GLU A 181 12.85 -14.90 -4.06
C GLU A 181 11.81 -13.80 -3.73
N LEU A 182 11.85 -13.22 -2.52
CA LEU A 182 10.93 -12.15 -2.13
C LEU A 182 11.30 -10.80 -2.76
N TYR A 183 12.60 -10.57 -2.97
CA TYR A 183 13.11 -9.37 -3.61
C TYR A 183 13.32 -9.54 -5.12
N ASP A 184 12.97 -10.71 -5.67
CA ASP A 184 12.86 -10.94 -7.10
C ASP A 184 11.97 -9.85 -7.70
N ARG A 185 12.66 -8.87 -8.29
CA ARG A 185 12.16 -7.53 -8.55
C ARG A 185 11.01 -7.64 -9.52
N ASP A 186 11.21 -8.38 -10.60
CA ASP A 186 10.30 -8.42 -11.74
C ASP A 186 8.94 -8.96 -11.32
N LYS A 187 8.89 -10.03 -10.53
CA LYS A 187 7.61 -10.63 -10.17
C LYS A 187 6.76 -9.73 -9.28
N ASN A 188 7.34 -9.12 -8.25
CA ASN A 188 6.55 -8.32 -7.31
C ASN A 188 6.38 -6.86 -7.76
N VAL A 189 7.30 -6.30 -8.55
CA VAL A 189 7.18 -4.97 -9.17
C VAL A 189 6.06 -4.97 -10.20
N GLU A 190 6.05 -5.94 -11.13
CA GLU A 190 4.99 -6.10 -12.13
C GLU A 190 3.63 -6.26 -11.44
N GLU A 191 3.57 -7.13 -10.43
CA GLU A 191 2.32 -7.43 -9.73
C GLU A 191 1.75 -6.21 -8.99
N VAL A 192 2.60 -5.38 -8.36
CA VAL A 192 2.12 -4.15 -7.71
C VAL A 192 1.73 -3.05 -8.71
N LEU A 193 2.39 -2.99 -9.87
CA LEU A 193 2.02 -2.09 -10.97
C LEU A 193 0.64 -2.44 -11.54
N ASN A 194 0.41 -3.72 -11.82
CA ASN A 194 -0.89 -4.20 -12.31
C ASN A 194 -2.04 -3.90 -11.32
N VAL A 195 -1.79 -4.09 -10.02
CA VAL A 195 -2.77 -3.71 -8.99
C VAL A 195 -2.99 -2.20 -8.97
N TYR A 196 -1.94 -1.40 -9.11
CA TYR A 196 -2.04 0.05 -9.16
C TYR A 196 -2.86 0.52 -10.36
N GLU A 197 -2.60 0.00 -11.55
CA GLU A 197 -3.33 0.34 -12.76
C GLU A 197 -4.82 0.02 -12.61
N HIS A 198 -5.13 -1.18 -12.12
CA HIS A 198 -6.50 -1.60 -11.86
C HIS A 198 -7.24 -0.64 -10.90
N VAL A 199 -6.67 -0.29 -9.75
CA VAL A 199 -7.35 0.59 -8.77
C VAL A 199 -7.40 2.06 -9.19
N ASN A 200 -6.60 2.44 -10.20
CA ASN A 200 -6.61 3.80 -10.73
C ASN A 200 -7.38 3.93 -12.03
N ASP A 201 -8.01 2.85 -12.50
CA ASP A 201 -8.72 2.80 -13.78
C ASP A 201 -7.81 3.34 -14.91
N LEU A 202 -6.51 3.00 -14.85
CA LEU A 202 -5.57 3.32 -15.90
C LEU A 202 -5.80 2.30 -17.01
N ASP A 203 -6.29 2.78 -18.15
CA ASP A 203 -6.38 1.96 -19.36
C ASP A 203 -5.00 1.37 -19.69
N GLU A 204 -4.97 0.24 -20.40
CA GLU A 204 -3.76 -0.38 -21.00
C GLU A 204 -3.10 0.51 -22.08
N THR A 205 -3.07 1.83 -21.88
CA THR A 205 -2.22 2.73 -22.63
C THR A 205 -0.77 2.39 -22.31
N GLU A 206 0.08 2.23 -23.32
CA GLU A 206 1.51 1.93 -23.17
C GLU A 206 2.32 2.98 -22.36
N GLN A 207 1.67 4.03 -21.87
CA GLN A 207 2.31 5.15 -21.18
C GLN A 207 2.14 5.05 -19.66
N MET A 208 3.23 4.72 -18.98
CA MET A 208 3.33 4.77 -17.53
C MET A 208 3.14 6.19 -17.00
N ASP A 209 2.40 6.33 -15.91
CA ASP A 209 2.25 7.62 -15.23
C ASP A 209 3.52 8.04 -14.46
N LYS A 210 3.55 9.28 -13.97
CA LYS A 210 4.70 9.83 -13.23
C LYS A 210 5.03 9.05 -11.95
N ILE A 211 4.03 8.44 -11.31
CA ILE A 211 4.21 7.67 -10.08
C ILE A 211 4.85 6.32 -10.41
N GLN A 212 4.38 5.65 -11.46
CA GLN A 212 4.92 4.38 -11.94
C GLN A 212 6.38 4.56 -12.42
N ILE A 213 6.66 5.59 -13.23
CA ILE A 213 8.02 5.93 -13.65
C ILE A 213 8.92 6.24 -12.45
N SER A 214 8.43 7.05 -11.51
CA SER A 214 9.20 7.37 -10.30
C SER A 214 9.48 6.14 -9.44
N PHE A 215 8.53 5.20 -9.38
CA PHE A 215 8.68 3.96 -8.64
C PHE A 215 9.77 3.08 -9.24
N LEU A 216 9.71 2.80 -10.55
CA LEU A 216 10.74 2.01 -11.24
C LEU A 216 12.13 2.57 -10.99
N ASN A 217 12.34 3.86 -11.24
CA ASN A 217 13.62 4.51 -10.98
C ASN A 217 14.11 4.32 -9.53
N MET A 218 13.22 4.43 -8.53
CA MET A 218 13.62 4.23 -7.12
C MET A 218 14.03 2.79 -6.82
N VAL A 219 13.43 1.81 -7.49
CA VAL A 219 13.73 0.39 -7.28
C VAL A 219 14.91 -0.06 -8.14
N ASP A 220 15.18 0.56 -9.29
CA ASP A 220 16.32 0.25 -10.18
C ASP A 220 17.65 0.69 -9.54
N ASN A 221 17.70 1.92 -9.02
CA ASN A 221 18.90 2.51 -8.42
C ASN A 221 19.46 1.74 -7.21
N ILE A 222 18.76 0.73 -6.68
CA ILE A 222 19.24 -0.08 -5.55
C ILE A 222 20.09 -1.25 -6.04
N TYR A 223 19.85 -1.75 -7.26
CA TYR A 223 20.54 -2.91 -7.80
C TYR A 223 21.76 -2.53 -8.65
N ASP A 224 21.78 -1.30 -9.21
CA ASP A 224 22.96 -0.77 -9.91
C ASP A 224 24.12 -0.45 -8.95
N ASP A 225 23.84 -0.19 -7.67
CA ASP A 225 24.86 0.07 -6.64
C ASP A 225 25.55 -1.23 -6.13
N ASP A 226 25.00 -2.41 -6.43
CA ASP A 226 25.55 -3.71 -5.99
C ASP A 226 26.58 -4.30 -6.97
N GLU A 227 26.66 -3.82 -8.22
CA GLU A 227 27.71 -4.26 -9.16
C GLU A 227 29.09 -3.63 -8.86
N GLU A 228 29.16 -2.45 -8.25
CA GLU A 228 30.45 -1.78 -7.96
C GLU A 228 31.14 -2.26 -6.66
N GLN A 229 30.55 -3.17 -5.88
CA GLN A 229 31.15 -3.63 -4.61
C GLN A 229 31.72 -5.05 -4.63
N ASN A 230 31.66 -5.79 -5.74
CA ASN A 230 32.23 -7.14 -5.83
C ASN A 230 33.66 -7.21 -6.41
N ASP A 231 34.27 -6.08 -6.79
CA ASP A 231 35.65 -6.03 -7.32
C ASP A 231 36.72 -5.64 -6.28
N ILE A 232 36.42 -5.71 -4.99
CA ILE A 232 37.43 -5.58 -3.93
C ILE A 232 37.28 -6.75 -2.98
N LEU A 233 37.87 -7.89 -3.33
CA LEU A 233 38.44 -8.88 -2.40
C LEU A 233 39.23 -9.90 -3.25
N ASP A 234 40.43 -9.49 -3.69
CA ASP A 234 41.58 -10.38 -3.91
C ASP A 234 42.12 -10.89 -2.55
#